data_AF-A0A947SH47-F1
#
_entry.id   AF-A0A947SH47-F1
#
_cell.length_a   1.000
_cell.length_b   1.000
_cell.length_c   1.000
_cell.angle_alpha   90.00
_cell.angle_beta   90.00
_cell.angle_gamma   90.00
#
_symmetry.space_group_name_H-M   'P 1'
#
loop_
_entity.id
_entity.type
_entity.pdbx_description
1 polymer ?
#
loop_
_entity_poly.entity_id
_entity_poly.type
_entity_poly.pdbx_seq_one_letter_code
_entity_poly.pdbx_strand_id
1 'polypeptide(L)'
;MNRVDIQKTRQKAIAALRAFFQKEGFLEVETPIMVNYPGMEPNLDPVKVVVQQEGEPSEKFLITSPEYGMKKLLAEGLEKIWQLNSVFRDREEKSPFHNLEFKMLEYYQLGINYH
;
A
#
# COMPACT_ATOMS: atom_id res chain seq x y z
N MET A 1 -17.41 20.76 3.77
CA MET A 1 -16.67 20.19 4.91
C MET A 1 -15.27 20.81 4.90
N ASN A 2 -14.78 21.38 6.00
CA ASN A 2 -13.44 21.99 5.99
C ASN A 2 -12.34 20.91 6.10
N ARG A 3 -11.07 21.28 5.89
CA ARG A 3 -9.95 20.32 5.91
C ARG A 3 -9.82 19.60 7.26
N VAL A 4 -10.15 20.26 8.37
CA VAL A 4 -10.10 19.68 9.72
C VAL A 4 -11.16 18.58 9.88
N ASP A 5 -12.38 18.84 9.44
CA ASP A 5 -13.47 17.88 9.51
C ASP A 5 -13.16 16.63 8.67
N ILE A 6 -12.57 16.80 7.47
CA ILE A 6 -12.12 15.68 6.63
C ILE A 6 -11.10 14.82 7.36
N GLN A 7 -10.11 15.42 8.04
CA GLN A 7 -9.10 14.67 8.80
C GLN A 7 -9.73 13.91 9.98
N LYS A 8 -10.68 14.52 10.69
CA LYS A 8 -11.42 13.85 11.78
C LYS A 8 -12.22 12.65 11.28
N THR A 9 -12.92 12.79 10.15
CA THR A 9 -13.66 11.68 9.55
C THR A 9 -12.73 10.56 9.08
N ARG A 10 -11.61 10.92 8.44
CA ARG A 10 -10.59 9.96 8.02
C ARG A 10 -9.98 9.20 9.20
N GLN A 11 -9.68 9.88 10.31
CA GLN A 11 -9.21 9.23 11.54
C GLN A 11 -10.22 8.19 12.05
N LYS A 12 -11.51 8.54 12.12
CA LYS A 12 -12.58 7.63 12.54
C LYS A 12 -12.69 6.42 11.62
N ALA A 13 -12.59 6.61 10.31
CA ALA A 13 -12.61 5.53 9.33
C ALA A 13 -11.44 4.56 9.53
N ILE A 14 -10.22 5.08 9.71
CA ILE A 14 -9.03 4.24 9.97
C ILE A 14 -9.17 3.47 11.28
N ALA A 15 -9.67 4.11 12.35
CA ALA A 15 -9.91 3.42 13.62
C ALA A 15 -10.95 2.29 13.48
N ALA A 16 -12.01 2.51 12.71
CA ALA A 16 -13.01 1.49 12.43
C ALA A 16 -12.45 0.32 11.61
N LEU A 17 -11.60 0.60 10.59
CA LEU A 17 -10.91 -0.43 9.82
C LEU A 17 -10.03 -1.31 10.71
N ARG A 18 -9.22 -0.70 11.58
CA ARG A 18 -8.39 -1.45 12.53
C ARG A 18 -9.21 -2.33 13.46
N ALA A 19 -10.29 -1.79 14.02
CA ALA A 19 -11.19 -2.55 14.90
C ALA A 19 -11.84 -3.73 14.16
N PHE A 20 -12.24 -3.54 12.90
CA PHE A 20 -12.79 -4.59 12.05
C PHE A 20 -11.77 -5.71 11.83
N PHE A 21 -10.58 -5.40 11.31
CA PHE A 21 -9.56 -6.42 11.02
C PHE A 21 -9.07 -7.14 12.27
N GLN A 22 -8.93 -6.42 13.39
CA GLN A 22 -8.60 -7.04 14.67
C GLN A 22 -9.68 -8.03 15.12
N LYS A 23 -10.97 -7.66 15.00
CA LYS A 23 -12.08 -8.55 15.34
C LYS A 23 -12.12 -9.79 14.45
N GLU A 24 -11.84 -9.63 13.16
CA GLU A 24 -11.79 -10.73 12.19
C GLU A 24 -10.51 -11.58 12.30
N GLY A 25 -9.57 -11.23 13.20
CA GLY A 25 -8.35 -12.00 13.45
C GLY A 25 -7.25 -11.80 12.40
N PHE A 26 -7.26 -10.67 11.69
CA PHE A 26 -6.17 -10.30 10.79
C PHE A 26 -5.03 -9.61 11.55
N LEU A 27 -3.79 -9.89 11.12
CA LEU A 27 -2.59 -9.20 11.57
C LEU A 27 -2.33 -7.95 10.71
N GLU A 28 -2.22 -6.76 11.32
CA GLU A 28 -1.75 -5.54 10.63
C GLU A 28 -0.24 -5.70 10.38
N VAL A 29 0.19 -5.59 9.12
CA VAL A 29 1.61 -5.74 8.72
C VAL A 29 2.11 -4.50 8.00
N GLU A 30 3.43 -4.35 7.96
CA GLU A 30 4.09 -3.32 7.16
C GLU A 30 5.08 -3.95 6.19
N THR A 31 5.14 -3.38 4.98
CA THR A 31 6.01 -3.81 3.89
C THR A 31 6.76 -2.59 3.32
N PRO A 32 7.97 -2.77 2.76
CA PRO A 32 8.75 -1.66 2.22
C PRO A 32 8.00 -0.85 1.15
N ILE A 33 8.03 0.48 1.28
CA ILE A 33 7.45 1.41 0.29
C ILE A 33 8.40 1.64 -0.90
N MET A 34 9.71 1.51 -0.66
CA MET A 34 10.75 1.71 -1.66
C MET A 34 11.41 0.38 -2.00
N VAL A 35 11.47 0.05 -3.29
CA VAL A 35 11.92 -1.25 -3.79
C VAL A 35 12.91 -1.10 -4.95
N ASN A 36 13.75 -2.10 -5.15
CA ASN A 36 14.64 -2.17 -6.32
C ASN A 36 13.88 -2.41 -7.61
N TYR A 37 12.83 -3.23 -7.53
CA TYR A 37 11.99 -3.63 -8.64
C TYR A 37 10.53 -3.45 -8.22
N PRO A 38 9.77 -2.59 -8.93
CA PRO A 38 8.34 -2.42 -8.68
C PRO A 38 7.56 -3.64 -9.16
N GLY A 39 6.27 -3.67 -8.86
CA GLY A 39 5.35 -4.65 -9.44
C GLY A 39 5.29 -4.54 -10.97
N MET A 40 4.97 -5.65 -11.64
CA MET A 40 4.89 -5.73 -13.10
C MET A 40 3.44 -5.58 -13.57
N GLU A 41 2.74 -4.53 -13.14
CA GLU A 41 1.40 -4.26 -13.60
C GLU A 41 1.44 -3.51 -14.95
N PRO A 42 0.88 -4.06 -16.04
CA PRO A 42 1.06 -3.51 -17.40
C PRO A 42 0.48 -2.10 -17.60
N ASN A 43 -0.44 -1.68 -16.73
CA ASN A 43 -1.12 -0.40 -16.82
C ASN A 43 -0.74 0.56 -15.69
N LEU A 44 0.27 0.25 -14.87
CA LEU A 44 0.72 1.13 -13.79
C LEU A 44 2.16 1.56 -14.03
N ASP A 45 2.39 2.87 -14.02
CA ASP A 45 3.73 3.43 -14.04
C ASP A 45 4.20 3.70 -12.59
N PRO A 46 5.31 3.10 -12.15
CA PRO A 46 5.86 3.36 -10.82
C PRO A 46 6.64 4.68 -10.78
N VAL A 47 6.55 5.39 -9.65
CA VAL A 47 7.37 6.59 -9.42
C VAL A 47 8.82 6.18 -9.18
N LYS A 48 9.73 6.71 -10.00
CA LYS A 48 11.18 6.53 -9.86
C LYS A 48 11.76 7.54 -8.87
N VAL A 49 12.69 7.09 -8.04
CA VAL A 49 13.46 7.94 -7.13
C VAL A 49 14.94 7.60 -7.22
N VAL A 50 15.79 8.62 -7.08
CA VAL A 50 17.25 8.45 -7.02
C VAL A 50 17.66 8.51 -5.55
N VAL A 51 18.30 7.45 -5.08
CA VAL A 51 18.82 7.37 -3.72
C VAL A 51 20.31 7.66 -3.72
N GLN A 52 20.68 8.69 -2.97
CA GLN A 52 22.07 9.07 -2.71
C GLN A 52 22.45 8.50 -1.33
N GLN A 53 22.90 7.26 -1.30
CA GLN A 53 23.56 6.65 -0.13
C GLN A 53 25.07 6.58 -0.39
N GLU A 54 25.89 6.35 0.63
CA GLU A 54 27.35 6.25 0.47
C GLU A 54 27.71 5.31 -0.70
N GLY A 55 28.44 5.84 -1.69
CA GLY A 55 28.72 5.16 -2.96
C GLY A 55 28.01 5.81 -4.15
N GLU A 56 27.78 5.02 -5.19
CA GLU A 56 27.16 5.49 -6.43
C GLU A 56 25.63 5.66 -6.28
N PRO A 57 25.02 6.69 -6.91
CA PRO A 57 23.58 6.87 -6.92
C PRO A 57 22.87 5.62 -7.44
N SER A 58 21.79 5.20 -6.77
CA SER A 58 20.97 4.07 -7.21
C SER A 58 19.54 4.50 -7.54
N GLU A 59 18.99 3.93 -8.61
CA GLU A 59 17.56 4.08 -8.94
C GLU A 59 16.75 3.09 -8.09
N LYS A 60 15.68 3.60 -7.48
CA LYS A 60 14.68 2.82 -6.76
C LYS A 60 13.29 3.25 -7.22
N PHE A 61 12.29 2.49 -6.81
CA PHE A 61 10.90 2.72 -7.17
C PHE A 61 10.04 2.78 -5.92
N LEU A 62 9.05 3.66 -5.92
CA LEU A 62 7.97 3.63 -4.96
C LEU A 62 6.91 2.63 -5.42
N ILE A 63 6.34 1.87 -4.49
CA ILE A 63 5.37 0.82 -4.80
C ILE A 63 4.04 1.38 -5.35
N THR A 64 3.46 0.67 -6.31
CA THR A 64 2.12 0.91 -6.89
C THR A 64 1.00 0.22 -6.09
N SER A 65 1.36 -0.84 -5.35
CA SER A 65 0.58 -1.61 -4.38
C SER A 65 1.53 -2.37 -3.42
N PRO A 66 1.12 -2.67 -2.18
CA PRO A 66 1.88 -3.55 -1.27
C PRO A 66 1.86 -5.04 -1.63
N GLU A 67 1.14 -5.47 -2.67
CA GLU A 67 0.90 -6.86 -3.09
C GLU A 67 2.13 -7.75 -3.00
N TYR A 68 3.22 -7.39 -3.68
CA TYR A 68 4.44 -8.22 -3.71
C TYR A 68 5.09 -8.35 -2.33
N GLY A 69 5.06 -7.27 -1.53
CA GLY A 69 5.55 -7.31 -0.15
C GLY A 69 4.71 -8.24 0.71
N MET A 70 3.38 -8.15 0.61
CA MET A 70 2.47 -8.96 1.39
C MET A 70 2.51 -10.44 0.97
N LYS A 71 2.63 -10.74 -0.33
CA LYS A 71 2.81 -12.11 -0.83
C LYS A 71 4.09 -12.78 -0.33
N LYS A 72 5.18 -12.03 -0.12
CA LYS A 72 6.38 -12.56 0.54
C LYS A 72 6.11 -12.96 1.98
N LEU A 73 5.39 -12.12 2.73
CA LEU A 73 4.97 -12.46 4.09
C LEU A 73 4.06 -13.70 4.12
N LEU A 74 3.20 -13.89 3.11
CA LEU A 74 2.42 -15.13 2.98
C LEU A 74 3.33 -16.35 2.77
N ALA A 75 4.35 -16.22 1.90
CA ALA A 75 5.32 -17.27 1.67
C ALA A 75 6.19 -17.59 2.91
N GLU A 76 6.35 -16.62 3.82
CA GLU A 76 7.00 -16.78 5.12
C GLU A 76 6.10 -17.42 6.19
N GLY A 77 4.84 -17.73 5.85
CA GLY A 77 3.90 -18.47 6.71
C GLY A 77 2.84 -17.61 7.39
N LEU A 78 2.73 -16.31 7.07
CA LEU A 78 1.56 -15.54 7.50
C LEU A 78 0.34 -15.91 6.66
N GLU A 79 -0.81 -16.09 7.30
CA GLU A 79 -1.99 -16.62 6.58
C GLU A 79 -3.15 -15.64 6.49
N LYS A 80 -3.20 -14.62 7.36
CA LYS A 80 -4.32 -13.70 7.50
C LYS A 80 -3.83 -12.32 7.89
N ILE A 81 -3.50 -11.50 6.88
CA ILE A 81 -2.78 -10.23 7.02
C ILE A 81 -3.50 -9.09 6.31
N TRP A 82 -3.32 -7.87 6.79
CA TRP A 82 -3.81 -6.67 6.13
C TRP A 82 -2.85 -5.50 6.32
N GLN A 83 -2.92 -4.51 5.43
CA GLN A 83 -2.08 -3.32 5.49
C GLN A 83 -2.84 -2.10 4.92
N LEU A 84 -2.64 -0.94 5.55
CA LEU A 84 -3.03 0.37 5.01
C LEU A 84 -1.77 1.17 4.67
N ASN A 85 -1.34 1.17 3.40
CA ASN A 85 -0.08 1.78 2.98
C ASN A 85 -0.27 3.05 2.13
N SER A 86 0.76 3.92 2.08
CA SER A 86 0.87 4.90 0.99
C SER A 86 1.40 4.19 -0.25
N VAL A 87 0.76 4.43 -1.39
CA VAL A 87 1.17 3.91 -2.70
C VAL A 87 1.25 5.05 -3.70
N PHE A 88 2.06 4.84 -4.74
CA PHE A 88 2.46 5.87 -5.67
C PHE A 88 2.27 5.38 -7.10
N ARG A 89 1.51 6.13 -7.91
CA ARG A 89 1.26 5.81 -9.30
C ARG A 89 1.53 7.04 -10.16
N ASP A 90 2.51 6.92 -11.03
CA ASP A 90 2.85 7.94 -12.02
C ASP A 90 1.90 7.83 -13.22
N ARG A 91 1.82 8.88 -14.02
CA ARG A 91 1.08 8.95 -15.31
C ARG A 91 -0.41 8.58 -15.26
N GLU A 92 -1.01 8.52 -14.08
CA GLU A 92 -2.46 8.44 -13.90
C GLU A 92 -3.16 9.66 -14.50
N GLU A 93 -4.40 9.46 -14.98
CA GLU A 93 -5.21 10.55 -15.53
C GLU A 93 -5.42 11.66 -14.51
N LYS A 94 -5.21 12.92 -14.91
CA LYS A 94 -5.52 14.06 -14.04
C LYS A 94 -7.03 14.15 -13.83
N SER A 95 -7.48 13.72 -12.66
CA SER A 95 -8.89 13.66 -12.29
C SER A 95 -9.07 13.93 -10.79
N PRO A 96 -10.25 14.42 -10.34
CA PRO A 96 -10.55 14.57 -8.91
C PRO A 96 -10.48 13.27 -8.10
N PHE A 97 -10.44 12.11 -8.78
CA PHE A 97 -10.38 10.78 -8.17
C PHE A 97 -8.96 10.20 -8.13
N HIS A 98 -7.98 10.84 -8.79
CA HIS A 98 -6.60 10.36 -8.87
C HIS A 98 -5.64 11.36 -8.26
N ASN A 99 -4.77 10.87 -7.39
CA ASN A 99 -3.64 11.62 -6.87
C ASN A 99 -2.40 10.72 -6.98
N LEU A 100 -1.23 11.31 -7.23
CA LEU A 100 0.01 10.55 -7.40
C LEU A 100 0.30 9.68 -6.17
N GLU A 101 0.08 10.22 -4.97
CA GLU A 101 0.12 9.47 -3.72
C GLU A 101 -1.29 9.31 -3.14
N PHE A 102 -1.64 8.10 -2.72
CA PHE A 102 -2.88 7.85 -1.99
C PHE A 102 -2.71 6.68 -1.01
N LYS A 103 -3.73 6.46 -0.16
CA LYS A 103 -3.76 5.31 0.74
C LYS A 103 -4.50 4.16 0.12
N MET A 104 -3.89 2.99 0.15
CA MET A 104 -4.46 1.72 -0.28
C MET A 104 -4.58 0.79 0.93
N LEU A 105 -5.76 0.19 1.08
CA LEU A 105 -5.98 -0.93 1.97
C LEU A 105 -5.89 -2.20 1.15
N GLU A 106 -5.11 -3.15 1.62
CA GLU A 106 -4.97 -4.47 1.00
C GLU A 106 -4.96 -5.53 2.09
N TYR A 107 -5.54 -6.70 1.82
CA TYR A 107 -5.59 -7.81 2.76
C TYR A 107 -5.51 -9.14 2.02
N TYR A 108 -4.97 -10.13 2.71
CA TYR A 108 -4.84 -11.49 2.23
C TYR A 108 -5.29 -12.46 3.31
N GLN A 109 -6.01 -13.49 2.89
CA GLN A 109 -6.37 -14.62 3.73
C GLN A 109 -6.19 -15.89 2.91
N LEU A 110 -5.55 -16.91 3.48
CA LEU A 110 -5.44 -18.22 2.85
C LEU A 110 -6.74 -19.00 2.97
N GLY A 111 -6.96 -19.93 2.03
CA GLY A 111 -8.11 -20.82 2.03
C GLY A 111 -9.45 -20.16 1.70
N ILE A 112 -9.45 -18.92 1.21
CA ILE A 112 -10.63 -18.23 0.70
C ILE A 112 -10.54 -18.05 -0.81
N ASN A 113 -11.69 -17.89 -1.45
CA ASN A 113 -11.78 -17.44 -2.83
C ASN A 113 -12.47 -16.07 -2.87
N TYR A 114 -12.80 -15.58 -4.05
CA TYR A 114 -13.40 -14.26 -4.21
C TYR A 114 -14.85 -14.16 -3.68
N HIS A 115 -15.55 -15.28 -3.56
CA HIS A 115 -16.93 -15.40 -3.12
C HIS A 115 -17.06 -15.74 -1.63
#